data_AF-A0A0L6UMU3-F1
#
_entry.id   AF-A0A0L6UMU3-F1
#
_cell.length_a   1.000
_cell.length_b   1.000
_cell.length_c   1.000
_cell.angle_alpha   90.00
_cell.angle_beta   90.00
_cell.angle_gamma   90.00
#
_symmetry.space_group_name_H-M   'P 1'
#
loop_
_entity.id
_entity.type
_entity.pdbx_description
1 polymer ?
#
loop_
_entity_poly.entity_id
_entity_poly.type
_entity_poly.pdbx_seq_one_letter_code
_entity_poly.pdbx_strand_id
1 'polypeptide(L)'
;MKPTLLMPNTEIQNLANEKPSTKVDSITMDKLEATILKTVIEAIPKLISNYFASSQSSNLASIFKELLQLRFNTGKIPGFITSIKTILTRLHEVGINIAEDIVTYMTLDKLPSALDNVAKRITHSEKEIEPELALEHLQVYYNDQQAVGGGSGSKNDPISLFTDNSKKYKKGAHNPASGNSKSNCWNNLHKLCGILPFGVH
;
A
#
# COMPACT_ATOMS: atom_id res chain seq x y z
N MET A 1 -29.08 43.62 76.19
CA MET A 1 -28.10 42.60 76.63
C MET A 1 -26.93 42.60 75.65
N LYS A 2 -25.71 42.87 76.15
CA LYS A 2 -24.39 42.78 75.44
C LYS A 2 -23.83 41.34 75.61
N PRO A 3 -22.84 40.82 74.84
CA PRO A 3 -21.51 41.42 74.58
C PRO A 3 -21.02 41.30 73.11
N THR A 4 -20.29 42.26 72.52
CA THR A 4 -18.82 42.48 72.52
C THR A 4 -17.98 41.22 72.26
N LEU A 5 -17.13 41.22 71.23
CA LEU A 5 -15.70 40.91 71.39
C LEU A 5 -14.82 41.49 70.28
N LEU A 6 -13.75 42.13 70.75
CA LEU A 6 -12.68 42.84 70.05
C LEU A 6 -11.60 41.84 69.57
N MET A 7 -10.75 42.34 68.67
CA MET A 7 -9.65 41.72 67.90
C MET A 7 -8.57 40.98 68.74
N PRO A 8 -7.59 40.31 68.10
CA PRO A 8 -6.33 41.03 67.90
C PRO A 8 -5.54 40.75 66.60
N ASN A 9 -4.95 41.84 66.16
CA ASN A 9 -3.75 42.14 65.38
C ASN A 9 -2.47 41.42 65.84
N THR A 10 -1.63 40.98 64.89
CA THR A 10 -0.17 40.77 65.10
C THR A 10 0.61 40.97 63.79
N GLU A 11 1.47 42.00 63.78
CA GLU A 11 2.60 42.18 62.87
C GLU A 11 3.62 41.03 63.00
N ILE A 12 4.26 40.62 61.91
CA ILE A 12 5.69 40.27 61.94
C ILE A 12 6.34 40.75 60.63
N GLN A 13 7.19 41.76 60.76
CA GLN A 13 8.25 42.12 59.82
C GLN A 13 9.35 41.04 59.83
N ASN A 14 10.05 40.81 58.70
CA ASN A 14 11.52 40.93 58.61
C ASN A 14 12.21 40.05 57.53
N LEU A 15 13.31 40.62 57.06
CA LEU A 15 14.58 39.98 56.68
C LEU A 15 14.80 39.56 55.21
N ALA A 16 15.29 40.54 54.44
CA ALA A 16 16.65 40.56 53.88
C ALA A 16 17.23 39.27 53.25
N ASN A 17 17.62 39.45 51.98
CA ASN A 17 18.85 38.95 51.36
C ASN A 17 18.92 37.47 50.98
N GLU A 18 18.53 37.18 49.72
CA GLU A 18 19.38 36.36 48.85
C GLU A 18 19.17 36.80 47.41
N LYS A 19 20.22 37.30 46.75
CA LYS A 19 20.24 37.47 45.29
C LYS A 19 20.71 36.15 44.70
N PRO A 20 19.86 35.33 44.06
CA PRO A 20 20.36 34.24 43.25
C PRO A 20 20.94 34.88 41.99
N SER A 21 22.26 34.80 41.84
CA SER A 21 22.92 35.04 40.56
C SER A 21 22.52 33.94 39.58
N THR A 22 21.32 34.03 39.01
CA THR A 22 20.92 33.22 37.88
C THR A 22 21.50 33.87 36.63
N LYS A 23 22.67 33.40 36.20
CA LYS A 23 23.04 33.43 34.79
C LYS A 23 22.15 32.41 34.05
N VAL A 24 20.84 32.67 34.04
CA VAL A 24 20.00 32.22 32.93
C VAL A 24 20.36 33.21 31.85
N ASP A 25 21.04 32.76 30.81
CA ASP A 25 21.21 33.57 29.61
C ASP A 25 19.79 33.87 29.12
N SER A 26 19.24 34.99 29.57
CA SER A 26 17.94 35.50 29.20
C SER A 26 18.04 35.80 27.73
N ILE A 27 17.62 34.84 26.91
CA ILE A 27 17.32 35.09 25.51
C ILE A 27 16.13 36.02 25.57
N THR A 28 16.39 37.32 25.51
CA THR A 28 15.36 38.34 25.44
C THR A 28 14.47 38.01 24.24
N MET A 29 13.17 38.25 24.36
CA MET A 29 12.20 37.98 23.29
C MET A 29 12.66 38.60 21.95
N ASP A 30 13.32 39.74 21.99
CA ASP A 30 13.92 40.41 20.82
C ASP A 30 14.96 39.55 20.08
N LYS A 31 15.77 38.76 20.80
CA LYS A 31 16.75 37.84 20.17
C LYS A 31 16.05 36.68 19.49
N LEU A 32 14.94 36.19 20.07
CA LEU A 32 14.13 35.15 19.46
C LEU A 32 13.44 35.66 18.19
N GLU A 33 12.83 36.84 18.25
CA GLU A 33 12.19 37.49 17.09
C GLU A 33 13.19 37.75 15.96
N ALA A 34 14.39 38.27 16.28
CA ALA A 34 15.44 38.48 15.29
C ALA A 34 15.92 37.16 14.65
N THR A 35 15.98 36.06 15.42
CA THR A 35 16.36 34.74 14.91
C THR A 35 15.28 34.15 14.00
N ILE A 36 14.00 34.34 14.32
CA ILE A 36 12.88 33.91 13.49
C ILE A 36 12.86 34.71 12.17
N LEU A 37 12.98 36.04 12.23
CA LEU A 37 13.03 36.88 11.04
C LEU A 37 14.20 36.49 10.13
N LYS A 38 15.39 36.27 10.71
CA LYS A 38 16.56 35.83 9.94
C LYS A 38 16.33 34.48 9.25
N THR A 39 15.81 33.50 9.96
CA THR A 39 15.54 32.16 9.38
C THR A 39 14.48 32.20 8.28
N VAL A 40 13.42 32.99 8.45
CA VAL A 40 12.38 33.17 7.43
C VAL A 40 12.93 33.87 6.18
N ILE A 41 13.72 34.94 6.34
CA ILE A 41 14.36 35.66 5.23
C ILE A 41 15.29 34.75 4.43
N GLU A 42 16.01 33.83 5.08
CA GLU A 42 16.87 32.86 4.40
C GLU A 42 16.12 31.68 3.77
N ALA A 43 14.95 31.29 4.32
CA ALA A 43 14.18 30.15 3.86
C ALA A 43 13.33 30.48 2.62
N ILE A 44 12.71 31.65 2.56
CA ILE A 44 11.78 32.03 1.47
C ILE A 44 12.45 31.93 0.09
N PRO A 45 13.63 32.54 -0.17
CA PRO A 45 14.28 32.46 -1.48
C PRO A 45 14.66 31.02 -1.87
N LYS A 46 15.04 30.19 -0.88
CA LYS A 46 15.37 28.77 -1.11
C LYS A 46 14.14 27.98 -1.53
N LEU A 47 13.01 28.18 -0.83
CA LEU A 47 11.75 27.54 -1.17
C LEU A 47 11.27 27.94 -2.56
N ILE A 48 11.36 29.23 -2.90
CA ILE A 48 11.00 29.76 -4.23
C ILE A 48 11.91 29.14 -5.30
N SER A 49 13.22 29.15 -5.09
CA SER A 49 14.19 28.57 -6.02
C SER A 49 13.92 27.07 -6.22
N ASN A 50 13.68 26.33 -5.15
CA ASN A 50 13.37 24.89 -5.21
C ASN A 50 12.05 24.64 -5.95
N TYR A 51 11.02 25.47 -5.75
CA TYR A 51 9.76 25.38 -6.47
C TYR A 51 9.93 25.62 -7.98
N PHE A 52 10.69 26.66 -8.36
CA PHE A 52 10.96 26.91 -9.78
C PHE A 52 11.81 25.82 -10.39
N ALA A 53 12.80 25.30 -9.65
CA ALA A 53 13.58 24.15 -10.07
C ALA A 53 12.68 22.93 -10.29
N SER A 54 11.85 22.54 -9.31
CA SER A 54 10.97 21.37 -9.44
C SER A 54 9.94 21.52 -10.57
N SER A 55 9.44 22.74 -10.78
CA SER A 55 8.44 23.06 -11.81
C SER A 55 9.01 23.29 -13.21
N GLN A 56 10.34 23.25 -13.39
CA GLN A 56 10.93 23.39 -14.71
C GLN A 56 10.50 22.24 -15.62
N SER A 57 10.11 22.58 -16.86
CA SER A 57 9.68 21.59 -17.86
C SER A 57 10.73 20.51 -18.13
N SER A 58 12.03 20.81 -17.97
CA SER A 58 13.11 19.83 -18.06
C SER A 58 13.04 18.76 -16.98
N ASN A 59 12.75 19.16 -15.74
CA ASN A 59 12.62 18.25 -14.60
C ASN A 59 11.36 17.41 -14.71
N LEU A 60 10.24 18.04 -15.09
CA LEU A 60 8.98 17.34 -15.41
C LEU A 60 9.20 16.28 -16.50
N ALA A 61 9.82 16.66 -17.61
CA ALA A 61 10.13 15.76 -18.71
C ALA A 61 11.10 14.65 -18.28
N SER A 62 12.06 14.94 -17.40
CA SER A 62 12.98 13.93 -16.87
C SER A 62 12.24 12.87 -16.07
N ILE A 63 11.36 13.25 -15.14
CA ILE A 63 10.61 12.30 -14.31
C ILE A 63 9.68 11.45 -15.17
N PHE A 64 8.96 12.07 -16.11
CA PHE A 64 8.12 11.32 -17.03
C PHE A 64 8.94 10.37 -17.93
N LYS A 65 10.11 10.81 -18.38
CA LYS A 65 11.04 9.96 -19.14
C LYS A 65 11.57 8.80 -18.30
N GLU A 66 11.80 8.99 -17.00
CA GLU A 66 12.14 7.90 -16.08
C GLU A 66 11.01 6.84 -16.04
N LEU A 67 9.74 7.26 -15.98
CA LEU A 67 8.61 6.34 -16.08
C LEU A 67 8.64 5.55 -17.40
N LEU A 68 8.80 6.25 -18.54
CA LEU A 68 8.81 5.62 -19.86
C LEU A 68 9.97 4.65 -20.04
N GLN A 69 11.16 5.01 -19.58
CA GLN A 69 12.39 4.21 -19.74
C GLN A 69 12.51 3.06 -18.73
N LEU A 70 11.67 3.03 -17.69
CA LEU A 70 11.67 1.94 -16.73
C LEU A 70 11.37 0.61 -17.44
N ARG A 71 12.27 -0.36 -17.24
CA ARG A 71 12.19 -1.72 -17.79
C ARG A 71 11.85 -2.72 -16.70
N PHE A 72 10.95 -3.64 -17.01
CA PHE A 72 10.65 -4.76 -16.13
C PHE A 72 11.82 -5.77 -16.12
N ASN A 73 12.10 -6.33 -14.95
CA ASN A 73 13.08 -7.40 -14.78
C ASN A 73 12.51 -8.49 -13.87
N THR A 74 12.34 -9.70 -14.41
CA THR A 74 11.77 -10.86 -13.70
C THR A 74 12.57 -11.26 -12.46
N GLY A 75 13.88 -11.03 -12.44
CA GLY A 75 14.73 -11.31 -11.27
C GLY A 75 14.70 -10.21 -10.20
N LYS A 76 14.02 -9.09 -10.44
CA LYS A 76 14.00 -7.91 -9.55
C LYS A 76 12.60 -7.29 -9.46
N ILE A 77 11.55 -8.11 -9.35
CA ILE A 77 10.15 -7.64 -9.25
C ILE A 77 9.96 -6.62 -8.11
N PRO A 78 10.47 -6.84 -6.88
CA PRO A 78 10.33 -5.84 -5.81
C PRO A 78 11.02 -4.50 -6.13
N GLY A 79 12.14 -4.54 -6.86
CA GLY A 79 12.84 -3.35 -7.33
C GLY A 79 12.02 -2.56 -8.34
N PHE A 80 11.40 -3.25 -9.30
CA PHE A 80 10.48 -2.62 -10.26
C PHE A 80 9.28 -1.96 -9.57
N ILE A 81 8.65 -2.67 -8.62
CA ILE A 81 7.52 -2.13 -7.83
C ILE A 81 7.95 -0.85 -7.10
N THR A 82 9.11 -0.89 -6.44
CA THR A 82 9.65 0.27 -5.73
C THR A 82 9.91 1.45 -6.68
N SER A 83 10.50 1.19 -7.84
CA SER A 83 10.74 2.23 -8.85
C SER A 83 9.45 2.89 -9.35
N ILE A 84 8.40 2.11 -9.66
CA ILE A 84 7.11 2.68 -10.06
C ILE A 84 6.54 3.56 -8.93
N LYS A 85 6.53 3.09 -7.68
CA LYS A 85 6.04 3.88 -6.53
C LYS A 85 6.81 5.20 -6.38
N THR A 86 8.14 5.15 -6.41
CA THR A 86 8.99 6.34 -6.31
C THR A 86 8.72 7.33 -7.44
N ILE A 87 8.54 6.85 -8.68
CA ILE A 87 8.25 7.72 -9.83
C ILE A 87 6.86 8.34 -9.69
N LEU A 88 5.85 7.57 -9.28
CA LEU A 88 4.50 8.07 -9.01
C LEU A 88 4.49 9.17 -7.94
N THR A 89 5.19 8.96 -6.82
CA THR A 89 5.34 9.99 -5.78
C THR A 89 5.99 11.25 -6.34
N ARG A 90 7.08 11.11 -7.11
CA ARG A 90 7.78 12.24 -7.72
C ARG A 90 6.92 12.98 -8.75
N LEU A 91 6.11 12.29 -9.54
CA LEU A 91 5.15 12.91 -10.46
C LEU A 91 4.13 13.77 -9.72
N HIS A 92 3.59 13.27 -8.60
CA HIS A 92 2.66 14.01 -7.76
C HIS A 92 3.33 15.22 -7.08
N GLU A 93 4.54 15.06 -6.56
CA GLU A 93 5.31 16.15 -5.94
C GLU A 93 5.58 17.33 -6.90
N VAL A 94 5.81 17.04 -8.18
CA VAL A 94 6.02 18.08 -9.20
C VAL A 94 4.72 18.57 -9.84
N GLY A 95 3.56 18.06 -9.41
CA GLY A 95 2.24 18.49 -9.89
C GLY A 95 1.84 17.94 -11.25
N ILE A 96 2.45 16.86 -11.74
CA ILE A 96 1.98 16.15 -12.93
C ILE A 96 0.83 15.23 -12.52
N ASN A 97 -0.40 15.64 -12.85
CA ASN A 97 -1.58 14.81 -12.66
C ASN A 97 -1.80 13.92 -13.88
N ILE A 98 -1.72 12.61 -13.71
CA ILE A 98 -2.03 11.60 -14.73
C ILE A 98 -3.16 10.74 -14.16
N ALA A 99 -4.15 10.40 -14.99
CA ALA A 99 -5.21 9.50 -14.57
C ALA A 99 -4.64 8.14 -14.16
N GLU A 100 -5.16 7.59 -13.06
CA GLU A 100 -4.64 6.37 -12.42
C GLU A 100 -4.73 5.15 -13.34
N ASP A 101 -5.80 5.06 -14.12
CA ASP A 101 -6.01 4.03 -15.12
C ASP A 101 -4.93 4.09 -16.22
N ILE A 102 -4.59 5.27 -16.73
CA ILE A 102 -3.54 5.47 -17.73
C ILE A 102 -2.19 5.00 -17.19
N VAL A 103 -1.84 5.39 -15.95
CA VAL A 103 -0.57 4.94 -15.36
C VAL A 103 -0.56 3.43 -15.13
N THR A 104 -1.71 2.86 -14.79
CA THR A 104 -1.88 1.41 -14.68
C THR A 104 -1.61 0.72 -16.01
N TYR A 105 -2.24 1.16 -17.11
CA TYR A 105 -1.98 0.61 -18.43
C TYR A 105 -0.51 0.77 -18.85
N MET A 106 0.12 1.92 -18.60
CA MET A 106 1.55 2.13 -18.87
C MET A 106 2.45 1.19 -18.05
N THR A 107 2.02 0.82 -16.84
CA THR A 107 2.76 -0.12 -15.99
C THR A 107 2.59 -1.55 -16.48
N LEU A 108 1.38 -1.92 -16.92
CA LEU A 108 1.08 -3.24 -17.47
C LEU A 108 1.77 -3.48 -18.83
N ASP A 109 1.86 -2.46 -19.68
CA ASP A 109 2.54 -2.52 -20.98
C ASP A 109 4.04 -2.85 -20.87
N LYS A 110 4.63 -2.60 -19.70
CA LYS A 110 6.04 -2.92 -19.42
C LYS A 110 6.26 -4.39 -19.08
N LEU A 111 5.21 -5.14 -18.78
CA LEU A 111 5.32 -6.53 -18.34
C LEU A 111 5.66 -7.45 -19.53
N PRO A 112 6.51 -8.46 -19.34
CA PRO A 112 6.73 -9.48 -20.36
C PRO A 112 5.47 -10.32 -20.55
N SER A 113 5.30 -10.90 -21.73
CA SER A 113 4.14 -11.74 -22.09
C SER A 113 3.91 -12.93 -21.14
N ALA A 114 4.95 -13.37 -20.42
CA ALA A 114 4.83 -14.36 -19.35
C ALA A 114 3.86 -13.95 -18.22
N LEU A 115 3.58 -12.65 -18.08
CA LEU A 115 2.67 -12.07 -17.09
C LEU A 115 1.34 -11.60 -17.68
N ASP A 116 1.03 -11.93 -18.94
CA ASP A 116 -0.23 -11.53 -19.59
C ASP A 116 -1.47 -11.94 -18.79
N ASN A 117 -1.42 -13.10 -18.14
CA ASN A 117 -2.52 -13.57 -17.31
C ASN A 117 -2.75 -12.68 -16.08
N VAL A 118 -1.67 -12.12 -15.50
CA VAL A 118 -1.75 -11.18 -14.38
C VAL A 118 -2.31 -9.85 -14.88
N ALA A 119 -1.82 -9.33 -16.00
CA ALA A 119 -2.33 -8.11 -16.62
C ALA A 119 -3.82 -8.21 -16.97
N LYS A 120 -4.26 -9.34 -17.53
CA LYS A 120 -5.68 -9.61 -17.82
C LYS A 120 -6.54 -9.68 -16.57
N ARG A 121 -6.04 -10.31 -15.49
CA ARG A 121 -6.77 -10.35 -14.21
C ARG A 121 -6.99 -8.96 -13.62
N ILE A 122 -5.99 -8.09 -13.73
CA ILE A 122 -6.09 -6.70 -13.24
C ILE A 122 -7.10 -5.92 -14.09
N THR A 123 -7.02 -6.03 -15.42
CA THR A 123 -7.88 -5.26 -16.36
C THR A 123 -9.32 -5.76 -16.46
N HIS A 124 -9.58 -7.03 -16.15
CA HIS A 124 -10.93 -7.62 -16.12
C HIS A 124 -11.48 -7.77 -14.69
N SER A 125 -10.85 -7.16 -13.70
CA SER A 125 -11.36 -7.08 -12.34
C SER A 125 -12.59 -6.17 -12.29
N GLU A 126 -13.55 -6.46 -11.40
CA GLU A 126 -14.69 -5.57 -11.11
C GLU A 126 -14.29 -4.35 -10.27
N LYS A 127 -13.02 -4.26 -9.87
CA LYS A 127 -12.45 -3.14 -9.10
C LYS A 127 -11.98 -2.00 -10.01
N GLU A 128 -11.92 -0.81 -9.45
CA GLU A 128 -11.31 0.36 -10.11
C GLU A 128 -9.84 0.07 -10.47
N ILE A 129 -9.42 0.54 -11.64
CA ILE A 129 -8.10 0.26 -12.22
C ILE A 129 -7.12 1.29 -11.67
N GLU A 130 -6.46 0.92 -10.57
CA GLU A 130 -5.48 1.76 -9.88
C GLU A 130 -4.06 1.18 -9.99
N PRO A 131 -3.02 2.04 -10.01
CA PRO A 131 -1.65 1.59 -10.11
C PRO A 131 -1.24 0.76 -8.89
N GLU A 132 -1.79 1.08 -7.71
CA GLU A 132 -1.53 0.32 -6.48
C GLU A 132 -2.01 -1.12 -6.60
N LEU A 133 -3.22 -1.33 -7.14
CA LEU A 133 -3.78 -2.65 -7.37
C LEU A 133 -2.89 -3.50 -8.29
N ALA A 134 -2.36 -2.90 -9.36
CA ALA A 134 -1.47 -3.59 -10.28
C ALA A 134 -0.15 -4.00 -9.61
N LEU A 135 0.43 -3.10 -8.82
CA LEU A 135 1.65 -3.38 -8.06
C LEU A 135 1.46 -4.43 -6.97
N GLU A 136 0.29 -4.44 -6.32
CA GLU A 136 -0.07 -5.45 -5.32
C GLU A 136 -0.15 -6.85 -5.96
N HIS A 137 -0.82 -6.99 -7.10
CA HIS A 137 -0.88 -8.27 -7.81
C HIS A 137 0.49 -8.78 -8.25
N LEU A 138 1.41 -7.88 -8.64
CA LEU A 138 2.80 -8.23 -8.93
C LEU A 138 3.56 -8.69 -7.68
N GLN A 139 3.30 -8.07 -6.52
CA GLN A 139 3.88 -8.49 -5.25
C GLN A 139 3.38 -9.88 -4.85
N VAL A 140 2.08 -10.14 -4.97
CA VAL A 140 1.48 -11.46 -4.72
C VAL A 140 2.11 -12.51 -5.63
N TYR A 141 2.20 -12.23 -6.93
CA TYR A 141 2.85 -13.12 -7.88
C TYR A 141 4.29 -13.46 -7.49
N TYR A 142 5.09 -12.46 -7.08
CA TYR A 142 6.45 -12.68 -6.62
C TYR A 142 6.50 -13.56 -5.36
N ASN A 143 5.62 -13.30 -4.39
CA ASN A 143 5.54 -14.10 -3.16
C ASN A 143 5.17 -15.56 -3.46
N ASP A 144 4.23 -15.80 -4.38
CA ASP A 144 3.84 -17.14 -4.82
C ASP A 144 5.02 -17.89 -5.47
N GLN A 145 5.80 -17.21 -6.31
CA GLN A 145 7.01 -17.80 -6.90
C GLN A 145 8.03 -18.22 -5.84
N GLN A 146 8.25 -17.36 -4.83
CA GLN A 146 9.16 -17.67 -3.73
C GLN A 146 8.68 -18.85 -2.88
N ALA A 147 7.36 -18.95 -2.63
CA ALA A 147 6.76 -20.05 -1.89
C ALA A 147 6.90 -21.39 -2.63
N VAL A 148 6.80 -21.39 -3.97
CA VAL A 148 6.95 -22.59 -4.80
C VAL A 148 8.43 -22.97 -5.02
N GLY A 149 9.34 -21.98 -5.08
CA GLY A 149 10.77 -22.19 -5.32
C GLY A 149 11.64 -22.45 -4.09
N GLY A 150 11.18 -22.07 -2.90
CA GLY A 150 11.91 -22.26 -1.63
C GLY A 150 11.67 -23.60 -0.92
N GLY A 151 10.73 -24.41 -1.43
CA GLY A 151 10.50 -25.75 -0.94
C GLY A 151 11.56 -26.71 -1.48
N SER A 152 12.43 -27.22 -0.59
CA SER A 152 13.04 -28.54 -0.78
C SER A 152 11.97 -29.64 -0.65
N GLY A 153 10.91 -29.54 -1.47
CA GLY A 153 9.85 -30.52 -1.62
C GLY A 153 9.98 -31.14 -3.00
N SER A 154 10.18 -32.45 -3.03
CA SER A 154 10.15 -33.26 -4.25
C SER A 154 8.96 -32.87 -5.13
N LYS A 155 9.17 -32.80 -6.46
CA LYS A 155 8.26 -32.27 -7.50
C LYS A 155 6.89 -32.98 -7.66
N ASN A 156 6.36 -33.65 -6.64
CA ASN A 156 5.20 -34.52 -6.77
C ASN A 156 3.98 -34.14 -5.92
N ASP A 157 4.06 -33.17 -5.02
CA ASP A 157 2.90 -32.79 -4.20
C ASP A 157 2.53 -31.32 -4.40
N PRO A 158 1.46 -31.00 -5.16
CA PRO A 158 0.87 -29.68 -5.06
C PRO A 158 0.39 -29.46 -3.61
N ILE A 159 0.57 -28.24 -3.09
CA ILE A 159 0.01 -27.80 -1.82
C ILE A 159 -1.51 -28.00 -1.88
N SER A 160 -1.96 -29.15 -1.38
CA SER A 160 -3.36 -29.46 -1.19
C SER A 160 -3.78 -28.83 0.14
N LEU A 161 -4.74 -27.91 0.11
CA LEU A 161 -5.66 -27.72 1.23
C LEU A 161 -6.01 -29.12 1.76
N PHE A 162 -5.90 -29.33 3.08
CA PHE A 162 -6.04 -30.63 3.74
C PHE A 162 -7.34 -31.35 3.35
N THR A 163 -7.35 -32.02 2.19
CA THR A 163 -8.35 -33.02 1.85
C THR A 163 -7.76 -34.32 2.29
N ASP A 164 -8.27 -34.83 3.41
CA ASP A 164 -8.03 -36.18 3.87
C ASP A 164 -8.09 -37.14 2.68
N ASN A 165 -6.94 -37.75 2.35
CA ASN A 165 -6.79 -38.58 1.16
C ASN A 165 -7.74 -39.79 1.16
N SER A 166 -8.28 -40.15 2.33
CA SER A 166 -9.30 -41.20 2.48
C SER A 166 -10.66 -40.82 1.89
N LYS A 167 -10.92 -39.52 1.65
CA LYS A 167 -12.18 -38.98 1.10
C LYS A 167 -12.09 -38.62 -0.39
N LYS A 168 -11.00 -38.99 -1.07
CA LYS A 168 -10.83 -38.71 -2.49
C LYS A 168 -11.87 -39.45 -3.32
N TYR A 169 -12.56 -38.70 -4.18
CA TYR A 169 -13.48 -39.21 -5.17
C TYR A 169 -12.75 -40.19 -6.11
N LYS A 170 -13.18 -41.45 -6.14
CA LYS A 170 -12.75 -42.41 -7.17
C LYS A 170 -13.65 -42.23 -8.40
N LYS A 171 -13.05 -42.19 -9.60
CA LYS A 171 -13.80 -42.08 -10.88
C LYS A 171 -14.87 -43.18 -10.95
N GLY A 172 -16.15 -42.80 -10.93
CA GLY A 172 -17.29 -43.71 -10.95
C GLY A 172 -17.84 -44.16 -9.58
N ALA A 173 -17.32 -43.63 -8.47
CA ALA A 173 -17.82 -43.92 -7.12
C ALA A 173 -18.75 -42.81 -6.60
N HIS A 174 -19.74 -43.17 -5.78
CA HIS A 174 -20.61 -42.21 -5.08
C HIS A 174 -19.85 -41.60 -3.90
N ASN A 175 -19.97 -40.28 -3.69
CA ASN A 175 -19.34 -39.61 -2.55
C ASN A 175 -20.11 -39.94 -1.26
N PRO A 176 -19.50 -40.63 -0.27
CA PRO A 176 -20.17 -40.97 0.99
C PRO A 176 -20.61 -39.74 1.79
N ALA A 177 -20.01 -38.58 1.54
CA ALA A 177 -20.37 -37.32 2.18
C ALA A 177 -21.50 -36.57 1.46
N SER A 178 -22.03 -37.10 0.36
CA SER A 178 -23.20 -36.51 -0.30
C SER A 178 -24.48 -37.01 0.36
N GLY A 179 -25.36 -36.10 0.78
CA GLY A 179 -26.67 -36.43 1.36
C GLY A 179 -27.69 -36.97 0.35
N ASN A 180 -27.25 -37.33 -0.86
CA ASN A 180 -28.11 -37.92 -1.90
C ASN A 180 -27.83 -39.42 -2.04
N SER A 181 -28.87 -40.17 -2.40
CA SER A 181 -28.73 -41.60 -2.68
C SER A 181 -27.96 -41.82 -3.98
N LYS A 182 -27.36 -43.02 -4.13
CA LYS A 182 -26.54 -43.42 -5.28
C LYS A 182 -27.25 -43.28 -6.64
N SER A 183 -28.59 -43.33 -6.66
CA SER A 183 -29.43 -43.14 -7.85
C SER A 183 -29.50 -41.69 -8.32
N ASN A 184 -29.32 -40.71 -7.43
CA ASN A 184 -29.50 -39.28 -7.71
C ASN A 184 -28.17 -38.53 -7.82
N CYS A 185 -27.06 -39.28 -7.96
CA CYS A 185 -25.73 -38.72 -8.09
C CYS A 185 -25.50 -38.23 -9.52
N TRP A 186 -25.12 -36.96 -9.67
CA TRP A 186 -24.93 -36.30 -10.96
C TRP A 186 -23.90 -36.98 -11.88
N ASN A 187 -22.98 -37.77 -11.31
CA ASN A 187 -22.00 -38.55 -12.08
C ASN A 187 -22.61 -39.75 -12.84
N ASN A 188 -23.82 -40.20 -12.52
CA ASN A 188 -24.51 -41.27 -13.25
C ASN A 188 -25.50 -40.77 -14.30
N LEU A 189 -25.79 -39.46 -14.35
CA LEU A 189 -26.76 -38.91 -15.32
C LEU A 189 -26.24 -38.90 -16.77
N HIS A 190 -24.92 -39.05 -16.97
CA HIS A 190 -24.34 -39.22 -18.31
C HIS A 190 -24.66 -40.56 -18.97
N LYS A 191 -25.20 -41.56 -18.25
CA LYS A 191 -25.55 -42.88 -18.83
C LYS A 191 -27.04 -43.04 -19.17
N LEU A 192 -27.90 -42.10 -18.78
CA LEU A 192 -29.34 -42.17 -19.10
C LEU A 192 -29.78 -41.18 -20.18
N CYS A 193 -28.89 -40.29 -20.64
CA CYS A 193 -29.16 -39.38 -21.76
C CYS A 193 -28.76 -40.03 -23.12
N GLY A 194 -29.24 -41.25 -23.35
CA GLY A 194 -28.93 -42.05 -24.54
C GLY A 194 -30.16 -42.56 -25.30
N ILE A 195 -31.37 -42.18 -24.88
CA ILE A 195 -32.60 -42.53 -25.59
C ILE A 195 -33.56 -41.35 -25.45
N LEU A 196 -33.65 -40.53 -26.50
CA LEU A 196 -34.90 -40.12 -27.17
C LEU A 196 -34.52 -39.16 -28.33
N PRO A 197 -35.07 -39.35 -29.54
CA PRO A 197 -34.59 -38.68 -30.74
C PRO A 197 -35.11 -37.25 -30.84
N PHE A 198 -34.28 -36.38 -31.41
CA PHE A 198 -34.68 -35.09 -31.94
C PHE A 198 -35.84 -35.26 -32.93
N GLY A 199 -37.00 -34.72 -32.60
CA GLY A 199 -38.16 -34.59 -33.47
C GLY A 199 -38.40 -33.12 -33.79
N VAL A 200 -38.27 -32.79 -35.07
CA VAL A 200 -38.49 -31.48 -35.69
C VAL A 200 -39.99 -31.25 -35.88
N HIS A 201 -40.56 -30.25 -35.20
CA HIS A 201 -41.44 -29.17 -35.70
C HIS A 201 -42.05 -28.41 -34.52
#